data_AF-A0A1X7V9A0-F1
#
_entry.id   AF-A0A1X7V9A0-F1
#
_cell.length_a   1.000
_cell.length_b   1.000
_cell.length_c   1.000
_cell.angle_alpha   90.00
_cell.angle_beta   90.00
_cell.angle_gamma   90.00
#
_symmetry.space_group_name_H-M   'P 1'
#
loop_
_entity.id
_entity.type
_entity.pdbx_description
1 polymer ?
#
loop_
_entity_poly.entity_id
_entity_poly.type
_entity_poly.pdbx_seq_one_letter_code
_entity_poly.pdbx_strand_id
1 'polypeptide(L)'
;MYKDQQFALFRSTYYSVLRDQHSKGVGAAKKQAEVITFDLEEELWSHGVLGNSDPYKLLDTLVLLLGVNFALRSGKEHWSFRPDMIEFIEKEDESSYLQYIEPGSKNNPGGLNERKLKNKSVKASQNLENPSRCIVKLQEVYGIKTTISTK
;
A
#
# COMPACT_ATOMS: atom_id res chain seq x y z
N MET A 1 32.76 -10.88 -9.83
CA MET A 1 32.75 -9.44 -9.48
C MET A 1 33.85 -8.77 -10.29
N TYR A 2 33.50 -7.94 -11.28
CA TYR A 2 34.47 -7.37 -12.22
C TYR A 2 35.44 -6.43 -11.47
N LYS A 3 36.74 -6.76 -11.50
CA LYS A 3 37.85 -6.00 -10.88
C LYS A 3 38.52 -5.06 -11.90
N ASP A 4 37.77 -4.62 -12.90
CA ASP A 4 38.30 -3.73 -13.92
C ASP A 4 38.53 -2.33 -13.32
N GLN A 5 39.79 -1.91 -13.29
CA GLN A 5 40.22 -0.65 -12.72
C GLN A 5 39.68 0.56 -13.50
N GLN A 6 39.53 0.43 -14.83
CA GLN A 6 38.93 1.49 -15.64
C GLN A 6 37.43 1.63 -15.36
N PHE A 7 36.73 0.50 -15.20
CA PHE A 7 35.32 0.53 -14.82
C PHE A 7 35.11 1.14 -13.43
N ALA A 8 36.00 0.86 -12.47
CA ALA A 8 35.96 1.45 -11.13
C ALA A 8 36.17 2.97 -11.17
N LEU A 9 37.12 3.44 -11.99
CA LEU A 9 37.38 4.88 -12.17
C LEU A 9 36.21 5.60 -12.84
N PHE A 10 35.64 5.01 -13.89
CA PHE A 10 34.43 5.51 -14.55
C PHE A 10 33.26 5.62 -13.55
N ARG A 11 33.01 4.58 -12.77
CA ARG A 11 31.94 4.58 -11.76
C ARG A 11 32.16 5.67 -10.71
N SER A 12 33.39 5.87 -10.25
CA SER A 12 33.74 6.91 -9.26
C SER A 12 33.53 8.33 -9.79
N THR A 13 34.02 8.61 -11.01
CA THR A 13 33.84 9.92 -11.66
C THR A 13 32.36 10.20 -11.93
N TYR A 14 31.62 9.22 -12.46
CA TYR A 14 30.18 9.30 -12.67
C TYR A 14 29.42 9.61 -11.36
N TYR A 15 29.70 8.91 -10.26
CA TYR A 15 29.09 9.21 -8.96
C TYR A 15 29.42 10.60 -8.42
N SER A 16 30.61 11.12 -8.73
CA SER A 16 31.02 12.46 -8.30
C SER A 16 30.24 13.53 -9.06
N VAL A 17 30.08 13.37 -10.38
CA VAL A 17 29.25 14.24 -11.22
C VAL A 17 27.79 14.19 -10.77
N LEU A 18 27.22 13.01 -10.53
CA LEU A 18 25.84 12.90 -10.06
C LEU A 18 25.61 13.59 -8.72
N ARG A 19 26.58 13.50 -7.79
CA ARG A 19 26.49 14.20 -6.49
C ARG A 19 26.53 15.72 -6.65
N ASP A 20 27.41 16.22 -7.51
CA ASP A 20 27.49 17.66 -7.85
C ASP A 20 26.22 18.17 -8.55
N GLN A 21 25.65 17.38 -9.48
CA GLN A 21 24.39 17.73 -10.12
C GLN A 21 23.22 17.73 -9.12
N HIS A 22 23.17 16.74 -8.24
CA HIS A 22 22.15 16.68 -7.19
C HIS A 22 22.28 17.82 -6.18
N SER A 23 23.50 18.21 -5.77
CA SER A 23 23.72 19.37 -4.88
C SER A 23 23.30 20.69 -5.54
N LYS A 24 23.40 20.79 -6.86
CA LYS A 24 22.86 21.88 -7.69
C LYS A 24 21.34 21.81 -7.89
N GLY A 25 20.67 20.82 -7.31
CA GLY A 25 19.22 20.64 -7.40
C GLY A 25 18.73 20.02 -8.71
N VAL A 26 19.62 19.59 -9.60
CA VAL A 26 19.25 18.95 -10.88
C VAL A 26 18.63 17.58 -10.59
N GLY A 27 17.36 17.41 -10.94
CA GLY A 27 16.59 16.20 -10.65
C GLY A 27 16.11 16.06 -9.19
N ALA A 28 16.33 17.08 -8.34
CA ALA A 28 15.88 17.09 -6.95
C ALA A 28 14.39 17.49 -6.80
N ALA A 29 13.74 17.88 -7.90
CA ALA A 29 12.31 18.21 -7.90
C ALA A 29 11.50 16.98 -7.43
N LYS A 30 10.93 17.10 -6.24
CA LYS A 30 10.12 16.04 -5.63
C LYS A 30 8.81 15.93 -6.40
N LYS A 31 8.67 14.90 -7.24
CA LYS A 31 7.38 14.48 -7.80
C LYS A 31 6.59 13.76 -6.70
N GLN A 32 5.99 14.53 -5.79
CA GLN A 32 5.07 14.03 -4.78
C GLN A 32 3.65 14.34 -5.22
N ALA A 33 2.76 13.34 -5.16
CA ALA A 33 1.34 13.56 -5.38
C ALA A 33 0.76 14.42 -4.24
N GLU A 34 -0.23 15.24 -4.58
CA GLU A 34 -1.00 15.98 -3.58
C GLU A 34 -1.74 15.02 -2.65
N VAL A 35 -1.94 15.46 -1.41
CA VAL A 35 -2.64 14.66 -0.41
C VAL A 35 -4.14 14.76 -0.67
N ILE A 36 -4.83 13.61 -0.69
CA ILE A 36 -6.29 13.58 -0.71
C ILE A 36 -6.78 14.10 0.64
N THR A 37 -7.41 15.27 0.64
CA THR A 37 -8.02 15.88 1.83
C THR A 37 -9.36 15.24 2.15
N PHE A 38 -9.79 15.32 3.42
CA PHE A 38 -11.12 14.84 3.82
C PHE A 38 -12.26 15.50 3.04
N ASP A 39 -12.16 16.79 2.75
CA ASP A 39 -13.20 17.51 1.99
C ASP A 39 -13.32 16.97 0.56
N LEU A 40 -12.18 16.80 -0.13
CA LEU A 40 -12.13 16.16 -1.45
C LEU A 40 -12.70 14.73 -1.42
N GLU A 41 -12.37 13.95 -0.39
CA GLU A 41 -12.94 12.61 -0.24
C GLU A 41 -14.47 12.69 -0.10
N GLU A 42 -14.98 13.59 0.72
CA GLU A 42 -16.42 13.82 0.90
C GLU A 42 -17.11 14.28 -0.39
N GLU A 43 -16.44 15.13 -1.18
CA GLU A 43 -16.91 15.51 -2.51
C GLU A 43 -17.02 14.30 -3.44
N LEU A 44 -16.02 13.41 -3.45
CA LEU A 44 -16.04 12.21 -4.29
C LEU A 44 -17.19 11.25 -3.91
N TRP A 45 -17.48 11.13 -2.61
CA TRP A 45 -18.62 10.35 -2.12
C TRP A 45 -19.95 11.01 -2.47
N SER A 46 -20.11 12.31 -2.20
CA SER A 46 -21.37 13.05 -2.43
C SER A 46 -21.74 13.17 -3.90
N HIS A 47 -20.75 13.33 -4.79
CA HIS A 47 -20.97 13.32 -6.24
C HIS A 47 -21.21 11.91 -6.81
N GLY A 48 -21.13 10.86 -5.97
CA GLY A 48 -21.34 9.47 -6.38
C GLY A 48 -20.28 8.96 -7.35
N VAL A 49 -19.09 9.55 -7.34
CA VAL A 49 -17.91 9.01 -8.04
C VAL A 49 -17.50 7.70 -7.38
N LEU A 50 -17.51 7.69 -6.05
CA LEU A 50 -17.29 6.51 -5.23
C LEU A 50 -18.62 5.83 -4.87
N GLY A 51 -18.58 4.52 -4.70
CA GLY A 51 -19.73 3.67 -4.39
C GLY A 51 -19.57 2.26 -4.96
N ASN A 52 -20.63 1.47 -4.86
CA ASN A 52 -20.67 0.08 -5.30
C ASN A 52 -21.77 -0.21 -6.34
N SER A 53 -22.33 0.83 -6.96
CA SER A 53 -23.46 0.70 -7.90
C SER A 53 -23.06 0.08 -9.24
N ASP A 54 -21.79 0.20 -9.62
CA ASP A 54 -21.23 -0.29 -10.88
C ASP A 54 -19.81 -0.85 -10.63
N PRO A 55 -19.36 -1.87 -11.38
CA PRO A 55 -18.04 -2.48 -11.19
C PRO A 55 -16.86 -1.49 -11.27
N TYR A 56 -16.92 -0.47 -12.13
CA TYR A 56 -15.86 0.52 -12.25
C TYR A 56 -15.79 1.41 -11.01
N LYS A 57 -16.96 1.88 -10.52
CA LYS A 57 -17.03 2.65 -9.27
C LYS A 57 -16.59 1.84 -8.06
N LEU A 58 -16.96 0.56 -8.01
CA LEU A 58 -16.53 -0.35 -6.96
C LEU A 58 -15.00 -0.48 -6.97
N LEU A 59 -14.39 -0.63 -8.14
CA LEU A 59 -12.94 -0.72 -8.26
C LEU A 59 -12.25 0.55 -7.75
N ASP A 60 -12.69 1.73 -8.19
CA ASP A 60 -12.13 3.02 -7.75
C ASP A 60 -12.28 3.20 -6.24
N THR A 61 -13.43 2.80 -5.71
CA THR A 61 -13.72 2.83 -4.26
C THR A 61 -12.81 1.90 -3.48
N LEU A 62 -12.61 0.68 -3.96
CA LEU A 62 -11.70 -0.28 -3.32
C LEU A 62 -10.27 0.22 -3.35
N VAL A 63 -9.80 0.79 -4.47
CA VAL A 63 -8.44 1.35 -4.58
C VAL A 63 -8.24 2.47 -3.55
N LEU A 64 -9.19 3.39 -3.42
CA LEU A 64 -9.13 4.45 -2.42
C LEU A 64 -9.12 3.88 -1.00
N LEU A 65 -10.09 3.02 -0.66
CA LEU A 65 -10.24 2.50 0.69
C LEU A 65 -9.06 1.63 1.12
N LEU A 66 -8.52 0.79 0.22
CA LEU A 66 -7.30 0.02 0.48
C LEU A 66 -6.10 0.94 0.69
N GLY A 67 -5.98 1.99 -0.13
CA GLY A 67 -4.94 3.01 0.00
C GLY A 67 -4.96 3.72 1.34
N VAL A 68 -6.14 4.17 1.77
CA VAL A 68 -6.34 4.89 3.04
C VAL A 68 -6.15 3.95 4.24
N ASN A 69 -6.78 2.78 4.25
CA ASN A 69 -6.78 1.89 5.41
C ASN A 69 -5.46 1.13 5.58
N PHE A 70 -4.78 0.74 4.50
CA PHE A 70 -3.52 0.01 4.56
C PHE A 70 -2.29 0.88 4.29
N ALA A 71 -2.49 2.19 4.13
CA ALA A 71 -1.45 3.17 3.84
C ALA A 71 -0.61 2.82 2.61
N LEU A 72 -1.26 2.33 1.54
CA LEU A 72 -0.63 2.06 0.25
C LEU A 72 -0.47 3.40 -0.50
N ARG A 73 0.77 3.87 -0.63
CA ARG A 73 1.12 5.21 -1.13
C ARG A 73 1.74 5.21 -2.52
N SER A 74 2.20 4.06 -3.01
CA SER A 74 2.83 3.96 -4.33
C SER A 74 1.95 3.20 -5.30
N GLY A 75 1.97 3.61 -6.58
CA GLY A 75 1.40 2.80 -7.65
C GLY A 75 1.94 1.37 -7.59
N LYS A 76 3.24 1.18 -7.32
CA LYS A 76 3.81 -0.17 -7.20
C LYS A 76 3.15 -0.99 -6.08
N GLU A 77 2.77 -0.38 -4.96
CA GLU A 77 2.15 -1.08 -3.83
C GLU A 77 0.74 -1.54 -4.21
N HIS A 78 -0.04 -0.67 -4.86
CA HIS A 78 -1.36 -1.03 -5.41
C HIS A 78 -1.27 -2.11 -6.49
N TRP A 79 -0.33 -1.98 -7.43
CA TRP A 79 -0.14 -2.94 -8.53
C TRP A 79 0.42 -4.30 -8.06
N SER A 80 1.23 -4.31 -7.01
CA SER A 80 1.77 -5.56 -6.45
C SER A 80 0.85 -6.17 -5.39
N PHE A 81 -0.29 -5.55 -5.13
CA PHE A 81 -1.26 -6.01 -4.15
C PHE A 81 -1.84 -7.35 -4.60
N ARG A 82 -1.86 -8.32 -3.69
CA ARG A 82 -2.41 -9.65 -3.99
C ARG A 82 -3.40 -10.07 -2.90
N PRO A 83 -4.40 -10.90 -3.26
CA PRO A 83 -5.37 -11.40 -2.28
C PRO A 83 -4.75 -12.11 -1.08
N ASP A 84 -3.64 -12.82 -1.25
CA ASP A 84 -2.92 -13.53 -0.16
C ASP A 84 -2.31 -12.59 0.90
N MET A 85 -2.29 -11.28 0.65
CA MET A 85 -1.79 -10.30 1.60
C MET A 85 -2.85 -9.79 2.56
N ILE A 86 -4.13 -10.11 2.32
CA ILE A 86 -5.23 -9.73 3.23
C ILE A 86 -5.82 -10.99 3.86
N GLU A 87 -6.03 -10.91 5.17
CA GLU A 87 -6.76 -11.90 5.94
C GLU A 87 -8.01 -11.26 6.55
N PHE A 88 -9.14 -11.96 6.47
CA PHE A 88 -10.37 -11.58 7.16
C PHE A 88 -10.41 -12.27 8.51
N ILE A 89 -10.51 -11.49 9.59
CA ILE A 89 -10.49 -12.00 10.96
C ILE A 89 -11.82 -11.68 11.63
N GLU A 90 -12.56 -12.75 11.94
CA GLU A 90 -13.76 -12.73 12.78
C GLU A 90 -13.35 -12.95 14.23
N LYS A 91 -13.91 -12.14 15.13
CA LYS A 91 -13.77 -12.33 16.58
C LYS A 91 -15.16 -12.39 17.19
N GLU A 92 -15.37 -13.28 18.15
CA GLU A 92 -16.67 -13.42 18.84
C GLU A 92 -17.01 -12.20 19.70
N ASP A 93 -15.99 -11.57 20.31
CA ASP A 93 -16.16 -10.46 21.27
C ASP A 93 -15.76 -9.07 20.72
N GLU A 94 -15.27 -8.99 19.48
CA GLU A 94 -14.79 -7.73 18.87
C GLU A 94 -15.30 -7.60 17.43
N SER A 95 -15.38 -6.36 16.93
CA SER A 95 -15.71 -6.13 15.52
C SER A 95 -14.70 -6.80 14.59
N SER A 96 -15.20 -7.45 13.54
CA SER A 96 -14.35 -8.07 12.52
C SER A 96 -13.47 -7.03 11.84
N TYR A 97 -12.30 -7.48 11.38
CA TYR A 97 -11.33 -6.60 10.73
C TYR A 97 -10.60 -7.31 9.61
N LEU A 98 -10.08 -6.51 8.68
CA LEU A 98 -9.13 -6.96 7.68
C LEU A 98 -7.72 -6.71 8.19
N GLN A 99 -6.84 -7.69 8.04
CA GLN A 99 -5.41 -7.53 8.30
C GLN A 99 -4.65 -7.60 6.99
N TYR A 100 -3.97 -6.51 6.65
CA TYR A 100 -3.00 -6.48 5.57
C TYR A 100 -1.61 -6.83 6.10
N ILE A 101 -0.90 -7.73 5.42
CA ILE A 101 0.47 -8.12 5.73
C ILE A 101 1.36 -7.72 4.56
N GLU A 102 2.27 -6.77 4.78
CA GLU A 102 3.16 -6.26 3.74
C GLU A 102 4.16 -7.34 3.33
N PRO A 103 4.34 -7.62 2.03
CA PRO A 103 5.38 -8.53 1.58
C PRO A 103 6.75 -7.84 1.69
N GLY A 104 7.62 -8.28 2.61
CA GLY A 104 9.05 -7.93 2.66
C GLY A 104 9.38 -6.45 2.39
N SER A 105 9.56 -5.65 3.44
CA SER A 105 9.78 -4.21 3.25
C SER A 105 11.18 -3.88 2.69
N LYS A 106 11.37 -2.67 2.13
CA LYS A 106 12.70 -2.16 1.75
C LYS A 106 13.74 -2.24 2.89
N ASN A 107 13.28 -2.14 4.14
CA ASN A 107 14.14 -2.19 5.31
C ASN A 107 14.34 -3.62 5.85
N ASN A 108 13.56 -4.58 5.35
CA ASN A 108 13.63 -6.00 5.66
C ASN A 108 13.66 -6.78 4.33
N PRO A 109 14.76 -6.69 3.56
CA PRO A 109 14.87 -7.37 2.26
C PRO A 109 14.84 -8.90 2.40
N GLY A 110 14.93 -9.42 3.63
CA GLY A 110 15.00 -10.83 3.93
C GLY A 110 16.45 -11.31 3.98
N GLY A 111 16.64 -12.49 4.58
CA GLY A 111 17.95 -13.10 4.75
C GLY A 111 18.00 -14.02 5.95
N LEU A 112 19.09 -14.78 6.10
CA LEU A 112 19.24 -15.76 7.17
C LEU A 112 19.09 -15.13 8.56
N ASN A 113 19.61 -13.91 8.73
CA ASN A 113 19.56 -13.15 9.98
C ASN A 113 18.18 -12.54 10.23
N GLU A 114 17.38 -12.36 9.18
CA GLU A 114 16.05 -11.73 9.25
C GLU A 114 14.91 -12.76 9.24
N ARG A 115 15.21 -14.07 9.22
CA ARG A 115 14.22 -15.15 9.12
C ARG A 115 13.14 -15.16 10.21
N LYS A 116 13.40 -14.50 11.35
CA LYS A 116 12.48 -14.39 12.50
C LYS A 116 11.73 -13.06 12.54
N LEU A 117 12.10 -12.10 11.70
CA LEU A 117 11.40 -10.82 11.63
C LEU A 117 10.05 -11.05 10.98
N LYS A 118 9.00 -10.59 11.66
CA LYS A 118 7.66 -10.60 11.09
C LYS A 118 7.53 -9.42 10.14
N ASN A 119 6.83 -9.67 9.05
CA ASN A 119 6.43 -8.60 8.16
C ASN A 119 5.51 -7.61 8.88
N LYS A 120 5.59 -6.35 8.46
CA LYS A 120 4.69 -5.32 8.94
C LYS A 120 3.25 -5.72 8.60
N SER A 121 2.35 -5.50 9.54
CA SER A 121 0.92 -5.66 9.29
C SER A 121 0.15 -4.43 9.73
N VAL A 122 -0.98 -4.19 9.05
CA VAL A 122 -1.90 -3.07 9.31
C VAL A 122 -3.30 -3.65 9.41
N LYS A 123 -4.08 -3.15 10.38
CA LYS A 123 -5.45 -3.61 10.62
C LYS A 123 -6.44 -2.53 10.21
N ALA A 124 -7.51 -2.93 9.52
CA ALA A 124 -8.63 -2.08 9.16
C ALA A 124 -9.90 -2.65 9.80
N SER A 125 -10.38 -1.99 10.85
CA SER A 125 -11.59 -2.39 11.57
C SER A 125 -12.85 -2.02 10.79
N GLN A 126 -13.94 -2.71 11.09
CA GLN A 126 -15.23 -2.40 10.51
C GLN A 126 -15.69 -0.98 10.87
N ASN A 127 -16.07 -0.19 9.86
CA ASN A 127 -16.75 1.08 10.05
C ASN A 127 -18.25 0.84 10.19
N LEU A 128 -18.77 1.04 11.41
CA LEU A 128 -20.19 0.84 11.74
C LEU A 128 -21.05 2.08 11.44
N GLU A 129 -20.45 3.28 11.49
CA GLU A 129 -21.16 4.54 11.26
C GLU A 129 -21.52 4.70 9.79
N ASN A 130 -20.60 4.33 8.89
CA ASN A 130 -20.77 4.46 7.45
C ASN A 130 -20.47 3.13 6.73
N PRO A 131 -21.44 2.20 6.67
CA PRO A 131 -21.25 0.89 6.07
C PRO A 131 -20.86 0.92 4.58
N SER A 132 -21.30 1.94 3.83
CA SER A 132 -20.93 2.11 2.41
C SER A 132 -19.46 2.47 2.20
N ARG A 133 -18.80 3.03 3.23
CA ARG A 133 -17.37 3.37 3.23
C ARG A 133 -16.52 2.32 3.97
N CYS A 134 -17.12 1.20 4.32
CA CYS A 134 -16.48 0.17 5.12
C CYS A 134 -15.79 -0.86 4.22
N ILE A 135 -14.45 -0.83 4.20
CA ILE A 135 -13.65 -1.80 3.43
C ILE A 135 -13.90 -3.24 3.84
N VAL A 136 -14.13 -3.48 5.15
CA VAL A 136 -14.43 -4.81 5.68
C VAL A 136 -15.73 -5.36 5.08
N LYS A 137 -16.78 -4.53 4.99
CA LYS A 137 -18.07 -4.92 4.40
C LYS A 137 -17.99 -5.10 2.89
N LEU A 138 -17.30 -4.19 2.19
CA LEU A 138 -17.10 -4.34 0.74
C LEU A 138 -16.33 -5.62 0.42
N GLN A 139 -15.32 -5.96 1.20
CA GLN A 139 -14.54 -7.17 0.98
C GLN A 139 -15.26 -8.44 1.41
N GLU A 140 -16.18 -8.37 2.37
CA GLU A 140 -17.07 -9.47 2.70
C GLU A 140 -18.02 -9.81 1.53
N VAL A 141 -18.51 -8.80 0.81
CA VAL A 141 -19.48 -8.93 -0.29
C VAL A 141 -18.80 -9.33 -1.60
N TYR A 142 -17.69 -8.66 -1.95
CA TYR A 142 -17.06 -8.76 -3.28
C TYR A 142 -15.69 -9.45 -3.26
N GLY A 143 -15.09 -9.61 -2.08
CA GLY A 143 -13.76 -10.19 -1.94
C GLY A 143 -13.76 -11.71 -2.12
N ILE A 144 -12.61 -12.23 -2.56
CA ILE A 144 -12.33 -13.66 -2.52
C ILE A 144 -12.04 -14.01 -1.06
N LYS A 145 -12.91 -14.83 -0.45
CA LYS A 145 -12.76 -15.24 0.96
C LYS A 145 -11.62 -16.23 1.12
N THR A 146 -10.47 -15.76 1.59
CA THR A 146 -9.47 -16.59 2.29
C THR A 146 -9.77 -16.52 3.79
N THR A 147 -10.79 -17.26 4.22
CA THR A 147 -11.17 -17.28 5.64
C THR A 147 -10.26 -18.25 6.40
N ILE A 148 -9.64 -17.77 7.49
CA ILE A 148 -9.00 -18.63 8.49
C ILE A 148 -9.85 -18.51 9.75
N SER A 149 -10.61 -19.57 10.08
CA SER A 149 -11.30 -19.67 11.35
C SER A 149 -10.26 -19.97 12.42
N THR A 150 -9.93 -18.98 13.25
CA THR A 150 -9.17 -19.21 14.49
C THR A 150 -10.09 -19.92 15.48
N LYS A 151 -9.87 -21.23 15.65
CA LYS A 151 -10.36 -22.02 16.79
C LYS A 151 -9.58 -21.68 18.05
#